data_AF-A0A3D4ZQ38-F1
#
_entry.id   AF-A0A3D4ZQ38-F1
#
_cell.length_a   1.000
_cell.length_b   1.000
_cell.length_c   1.000
_cell.angle_alpha   90.00
_cell.angle_beta   90.00
_cell.angle_gamma   90.00
#
_symmetry.space_group_name_H-M   'P 1'
#
loop_
_entity.id
_entity.type
_entity.pdbx_description
1 polymer ?
#
loop_
_entity_poly.entity_id
_entity_poly.type
_entity_poly.pdbx_seq_one_letter_code
_entity_poly.pdbx_strand_id
1 'polypeptide(L)' 'LSSAEVEYIPSTMTAIEDPDLIIKMGKMLEVMDDNDDIQNVWHNWDNEEDYEG' A
#
# COMPACT_ATOMS: atom_id res chain seq x y z
N LEU A 1 -17.38 -11.66 16.18
CA LEU A 1 -17.19 -11.99 14.75
C LEU A 1 -15.71 -11.78 14.48
N SER A 2 -14.90 -12.84 14.54
CA SER A 2 -13.50 -12.75 14.14
C SER A 2 -13.49 -12.70 12.63
N SER A 3 -13.13 -11.57 12.02
CA SER A 3 -12.86 -11.53 10.58
C SER A 3 -11.69 -12.48 10.34
N ALA A 4 -11.95 -13.60 9.68
CA ALA A 4 -10.95 -14.57 9.25
C ALA A 4 -10.65 -14.34 7.77
N GLU A 5 -10.37 -13.08 7.43
CA GLU A 5 -9.89 -12.70 6.11
C GLU A 5 -8.41 -13.02 6.00
N VAL A 6 -8.01 -13.61 4.88
CA VAL A 6 -6.61 -13.98 4.63
C VAL A 6 -5.89 -12.71 4.21
N GLU A 7 -5.24 -12.06 5.17
CA GLU A 7 -4.36 -10.92 4.93
C GLU A 7 -2.91 -11.37 4.84
N TYR A 8 -2.14 -10.75 3.95
CA TYR A 8 -0.70 -10.98 3.87
C TYR A 8 0.03 -9.98 4.78
N ILE A 9 0.57 -10.45 5.90
CA ILE A 9 1.36 -9.62 6.82
C ILE A 9 2.84 -9.73 6.44
N PRO A 10 3.45 -8.70 5.84
CA PRO A 10 4.88 -8.70 5.57
C PRO A 10 5.66 -8.72 6.89
N SER A 11 6.74 -9.49 6.95
CA SER A 11 7.57 -9.60 8.16
C SER A 11 8.46 -8.37 8.42
N THR A 12 8.59 -7.48 7.44
CA THR A 12 9.44 -6.28 7.49
C THR A 12 8.79 -5.13 6.73
N MET A 13 8.65 -3.97 7.38
CA MET A 13 8.25 -2.71 6.74
C MET A 13 9.46 -1.95 6.20
N THR A 14 9.27 -1.16 5.15
CA THR A 14 10.32 -0.40 4.49
C THR A 14 9.85 1.03 4.21
N ALA A 15 10.58 2.00 4.75
CA ALA A 15 10.39 3.40 4.43
C ALA A 15 11.04 3.73 3.07
N ILE A 16 10.35 4.52 2.26
CA ILE A 16 10.83 5.04 0.98
C ILE A 16 11.31 6.47 1.24
N GLU A 17 12.60 6.73 1.04
CA GLU A 17 13.20 8.05 1.25
C GLU A 17 13.22 8.92 -0.03
N ASP A 18 13.13 8.27 -1.20
CA ASP A 18 13.12 8.97 -2.48
C ASP A 18 11.72 9.54 -2.77
N PRO A 19 11.57 10.88 -2.84
CA PRO A 19 10.28 11.52 -3.07
C PRO A 19 9.63 11.11 -4.40
N ASP A 20 10.43 10.82 -5.43
CA ASP A 20 9.88 10.36 -6.71
C ASP A 20 9.31 8.93 -6.60
N LEU A 21 9.89 8.10 -5.71
CA LEU A 21 9.37 6.75 -5.43
C LEU A 21 8.13 6.80 -4.55
N ILE A 22 8.06 7.71 -3.58
CA ILE A 22 6.86 7.96 -2.77
C ILE A 22 5.67 8.27 -3.68
N ILE A 23 5.83 9.21 -4.62
CA ILE A 23 4.77 9.60 -5.56
C ILE A 23 4.35 8.43 -6.46
N LYS A 24 5.30 7.61 -6.92
CA LYS A 24 5.00 6.46 -7.77
C LYS A 24 4.27 5.36 -7.00
N MET A 25 4.66 5.10 -5.76
CA MET A 25 4.03 4.10 -4.92
C MET A 25 2.61 4.52 -4.55
N GLY A 26 2.41 5.78 -4.14
CA GLY A 26 1.07 6.31 -3.86
C GLY A 26 0.12 6.19 -5.05
N LYS A 27 0.55 6.62 -6.24
CA LYS A 27 -0.25 6.46 -7.48
C LYS A 27 -0.51 5.02 -7.86
N MET A 28 0.43 4.11 -7.59
CA MET A 28 0.24 2.69 -7.86
C MET A 28 -0.87 2.11 -6.98
N LEU A 29 -0.90 2.49 -5.70
CA LEU A 29 -1.96 2.09 -4.77
C LEU A 29 -3.31 2.68 -5.18
N GLU A 30 -3.38 3.96 -5.54
CA GLU A 30 -4.62 4.59 -6.05
C GLU A 30 -5.20 3.85 -7.27
N VAL A 31 -4.36 3.54 -8.26
CA VAL A 31 -4.80 2.80 -9.45
C VAL A 31 -5.25 1.38 -9.10
N MET A 32 -4.67 0.78 -8.07
CA MET A 32 -5.07 -0.54 -7.61
C MET A 32 -6.42 -0.50 -6.87
N ASP A 33 -6.65 0.52 -6.05
CA ASP A 33 -7.91 0.70 -5.31
C ASP A 33 -9.07 1.11 -6.21
N ASP A 34 -8.80 1.88 -7.28
CA ASP A 34 -9.79 2.30 -8.27
C ASP A 34 -10.21 1.16 -9.22
N ASN A 35 -9.52 0.01 -9.19
CA ASN A 35 -9.81 -1.11 -10.08
C ASN A 35 -10.81 -2.08 -9.44
N ASP A 36 -12.03 -2.13 -9.99
CA ASP A 36 -13.11 -3.01 -9.53
C ASP A 36 -12.75 -4.51 -9.50
N ASP A 37 -11.75 -4.94 -10.29
CA ASP A 37 -11.26 -6.33 -10.31
C ASP A 37 -10.29 -6.64 -9.15
N ILE A 38 -9.75 -5.63 -8.48
CA ILE A 38 -8.85 -5.77 -7.34
C ILE A 38 -9.68 -5.83 -6.06
N GLN A 39 -9.50 -6.92 -5.30
CA GLN A 39 -10.29 -7.17 -4.10
C GLN A 39 -9.60 -6.69 -2.82
N ASN A 40 -8.26 -6.73 -2.78
CA ASN A 40 -7.45 -6.34 -1.64
C ASN A 40 -6.04 -5.92 -2.10
N VAL A 41 -5.45 -4.95 -1.43
CA VAL A 41 -4.09 -4.48 -1.66
C VAL A 41 -3.29 -4.62 -0.36
N TRP A 42 -2.08 -5.18 -0.45
CA TRP A 42 -1.17 -5.31 0.69
C TRP A 42 0.22 -4.84 0.28
N HIS A 43 0.81 -3.93 1.04
CA HIS A 43 2.16 -3.41 0.86
C HIS A 43 2.91 -3.42 2.19
N ASN A 44 4.24 -3.28 2.12
CA ASN A 44 5.11 -3.18 3.27
C ASN A 44 5.70 -1.76 3.41
N TRP A 45 5.02 -0.77 2.86
CA TRP A 45 5.45 0.62 2.88
C TRP A 45 5.22 1.20 4.29
N ASP A 46 6.26 1.76 4.90
CA ASP A 46 6.23 2.19 6.30
C ASP A 46 5.82 3.67 6.47
N ASN A 47 6.10 4.52 5.49
CA ASN A 47 5.90 5.97 5.53
C ASN A 47 4.89 6.46 4.48
N GLU A 48 3.75 5.78 4.36
CA GLU A 48 2.65 6.19 3.47
C GLU A 48 2.11 7.58 3.80
N GLU A 49 2.19 8.00 5.06
CA GLU A 49 1.78 9.33 5.50
C GLU A 49 2.59 10.48 4.88
N ASP A 50 3.78 10.19 4.34
CA ASP A 50 4.60 11.15 3.61
C ASP A 50 4.09 11.37 2.16
N TYR A 51 3.14 10.57 1.70
CA TYR A 51 2.48 10.77 0.42
C TYR A 51 1.42 11.88 0.52
N GLU A 52 1.76 13.07 0.04
CA GLU A 52 0.86 14.23 -0.03
C GLU A 52 -0.10 14.18 -1.26
N GLY A 53 -0.64 12.99 -1.57
CA GLY A 53 -1.59 12.75 -2.67
C GLY A 53 -2.98 13.31 -2.43
#